data_AF-A0AAJ6QSP2-F1
#
_entry.id   AF-A0AAJ6QSP2-F1
#
_cell.length_a   1.000
_cell.length_b   1.000
_cell.length_c   1.000
_cell.angle_alpha   90.00
_cell.angle_beta   90.00
_cell.angle_gamma   90.00
#
_symmetry.space_group_name_H-M   'P 1'
#
loop_
_entity.id
_entity.type
_entity.pdbx_description
1 polymer ?
#
loop_
_entity_poly.entity_id
_entity_poly.type
_entity_poly.pdbx_seq_one_letter_code
_entity_poly.pdbx_strand_id
1 'polypeptide(L)'
;MAQSADERILVEGFRCEELRPGLHCIDVLGNDEQVDPAGKWRHLGKKLAERLILRRQKAVLVSTFKLEHYLLNICETSNTENSAGFDHEGMHYVVTSLDSTKLELTLPDIVETELFYYGMNVWLCFFNEPETSSAQALCQAGEAPFVDEMKNFISNLRSMTESRLSFELIAAISDGCELLWFNAKM
;
A
#
# COMPACT_ATOMS: atom_id res chain seq x y z
N MET A 1 -12.77 0.63 21.27
CA MET A 1 -12.31 -0.77 21.22
C MET A 1 -10.79 -0.74 21.29
N ALA A 2 -10.13 -1.63 22.04
CA ALA A 2 -8.67 -1.62 22.11
C ALA A 2 -8.09 -2.08 20.76
N GLN A 3 -7.24 -1.26 20.13
CA GLN A 3 -6.45 -1.66 18.95
C GLN A 3 -5.59 -2.87 19.32
N SER A 4 -5.51 -3.87 18.42
CA SER A 4 -4.64 -5.04 18.62
C SER A 4 -3.17 -4.60 18.71
N ALA A 5 -2.30 -5.38 19.37
CA ALA A 5 -0.89 -5.02 19.56
C ALA A 5 -0.15 -4.79 18.22
N ASP A 6 -0.66 -5.42 17.18
CA ASP A 6 -0.22 -5.46 15.80
C ASP A 6 -0.76 -4.29 14.95
N GLU A 7 -1.95 -3.77 15.26
CA GLU A 7 -2.41 -2.47 14.72
C GLU A 7 -1.56 -1.32 15.28
N ARG A 8 -1.11 -1.43 16.53
CA ARG A 8 -0.28 -0.41 17.18
C ARG A 8 1.08 -0.23 16.50
N ILE A 9 1.66 -1.27 15.91
CA ILE A 9 2.99 -1.19 15.26
C ILE A 9 2.99 -0.16 14.14
N LEU A 10 1.98 -0.16 13.27
CA LEU A 10 1.92 0.77 12.13
C LEU A 10 1.70 2.21 12.59
N VAL A 11 0.84 2.43 13.58
CA VAL A 11 0.40 3.77 14.00
C VAL A 11 1.22 4.35 15.15
N GLU A 12 2.10 3.57 15.78
CA GLU A 12 2.94 4.06 16.86
C GLU A 12 3.80 5.23 16.37
N GLY A 13 3.79 6.35 17.09
CA GLY A 13 4.54 7.54 16.69
C GLY A 13 3.90 8.37 15.57
N PHE A 14 2.72 7.98 15.08
CA PHE A 14 1.90 8.76 14.14
C PHE A 14 0.55 9.10 14.75
N ARG A 15 -0.06 10.20 14.31
CA ARG A 15 -1.46 10.48 14.66
C ARG A 15 -2.35 9.65 13.77
N CYS A 16 -3.29 8.93 14.36
CA CYS A 16 -4.21 8.06 13.65
C CYS A 16 -5.64 8.31 14.11
N GLU A 17 -6.53 8.56 13.15
CA GLU A 17 -7.96 8.76 13.34
C GLU A 17 -8.74 7.68 12.60
N GLU A 18 -9.68 7.00 13.26
CA GLU A 18 -10.61 6.10 12.58
C GLU A 18 -11.76 6.92 11.99
N LEU A 19 -11.77 7.09 10.66
CA LEU A 19 -12.81 7.83 9.94
C LEU A 19 -14.14 7.07 9.95
N ARG A 20 -14.06 5.74 9.84
CA ARG A 20 -15.17 4.79 10.00
C ARG A 20 -14.62 3.39 10.27
N PRO A 21 -15.47 2.40 10.65
CA PRO A 21 -15.00 1.04 10.91
C PRO A 21 -14.12 0.49 9.78
N GLY A 22 -12.86 0.22 10.09
CA GLY A 22 -11.86 -0.34 9.16
C GLY A 22 -11.23 0.66 8.19
N LEU A 23 -11.46 1.97 8.35
CA LEU A 23 -10.78 3.02 7.60
C LEU A 23 -10.14 4.01 8.56
N HIS A 24 -8.83 4.15 8.45
CA HIS A 24 -8.03 5.05 9.27
C HIS A 24 -7.34 6.10 8.41
N CYS A 25 -7.26 7.34 8.90
CA CYS A 25 -6.35 8.36 8.40
C CYS A 25 -5.12 8.39 9.31
N ILE A 26 -3.92 8.30 8.74
CA ILE A 26 -2.66 8.44 9.48
C ILE A 26 -1.95 9.70 8.99
N ASP A 27 -1.74 10.63 9.90
CA ASP A 27 -0.97 11.86 9.69
C ASP A 27 0.52 11.54 9.91
N VAL A 28 1.27 11.55 8.79
CA VAL A 28 2.67 11.09 8.71
C VAL A 28 3.64 12.20 9.09
N LEU A 29 3.34 13.44 8.70
CA LEU A 29 4.21 14.61 8.94
C LEU A 29 3.91 15.29 10.29
N GLY A 30 2.67 15.23 10.77
CA GLY A 30 2.23 15.98 11.93
C GLY A 30 2.08 17.48 11.65
N ASN A 31 2.02 18.27 12.72
CA ASN A 31 1.97 19.74 12.62
C ASN A 31 3.35 20.39 12.39
N ASP A 32 4.36 19.63 11.98
CA ASP A 32 5.75 20.08 12.01
C ASP A 32 6.28 20.37 10.60
N GLU A 33 6.07 21.60 10.15
CA GLU A 33 6.46 22.11 8.82
C GLU A 33 7.99 22.12 8.58
N GLN A 34 8.81 21.83 9.60
CA GLN A 34 10.28 21.78 9.49
C GLN A 34 10.85 20.38 9.29
N VAL A 35 10.01 19.36 9.20
CA VAL A 35 10.45 17.96 9.10
C VAL A 35 10.68 17.58 7.65
N ASP A 36 11.79 16.89 7.39
CA ASP A 36 12.06 16.20 6.13
C ASP A 36 10.96 15.16 5.84
N PRO A 37 10.08 15.39 4.84
CA PRO A 37 8.97 14.48 4.55
C PRO A 37 9.46 13.08 4.20
N ALA A 38 10.53 12.98 3.40
CA ALA A 38 11.11 11.72 2.98
C ALA A 38 11.53 10.87 4.19
N GLY A 39 12.16 11.47 5.19
CA GLY A 39 12.54 10.79 6.43
C GLY A 39 11.36 10.22 7.22
N LYS A 40 10.22 10.92 7.28
CA LYS A 40 9.01 10.45 7.98
C LYS A 40 8.32 9.33 7.21
N TRP A 41 8.17 9.47 5.91
CA TRP A 41 7.62 8.43 5.05
C TRP A 41 8.51 7.18 5.08
N ARG A 42 9.84 7.32 5.01
CA ARG A 42 10.78 6.20 5.18
C ARG A 42 10.61 5.51 6.53
N HIS A 43 10.41 6.26 7.61
CA HIS A 43 10.14 5.67 8.93
C HIS A 43 8.84 4.87 8.96
N LEU A 44 7.77 5.39 8.37
CA LEU A 44 6.51 4.67 8.19
C LEU A 44 6.72 3.37 7.41
N GLY A 45 7.47 3.40 6.31
CA GLY A 45 7.76 2.21 5.50
C GLY A 45 8.50 1.11 6.28
N LYS A 46 9.39 1.49 7.21
CA LYS A 46 10.04 0.53 8.12
C LYS A 46 9.03 -0.13 9.06
N LYS A 47 8.15 0.65 9.68
CA LYS A 47 7.09 0.12 10.55
C LYS A 47 6.12 -0.78 9.81
N LEU A 48 5.80 -0.41 8.57
CA LEU A 48 4.96 -1.22 7.69
C LEU A 48 5.63 -2.57 7.41
N ALA A 49 6.91 -2.59 7.05
CA ALA A 49 7.65 -3.83 6.85
C ALA A 49 7.67 -4.72 8.10
N GLU A 50 8.00 -4.15 9.26
CA GLU A 50 7.99 -4.86 10.54
C GLU A 50 6.62 -5.51 10.83
N ARG A 51 5.53 -4.76 10.62
CA ARG A 51 4.17 -5.27 10.81
C ARG A 51 3.85 -6.43 9.86
N LEU A 52 4.16 -6.31 8.58
CA LEU A 52 3.85 -7.35 7.60
C LEU A 52 4.63 -8.63 7.85
N ILE A 53 5.91 -8.51 8.23
CA ILE A 53 6.76 -9.66 8.60
C ILE A 53 6.18 -10.36 9.84
N LEU A 54 5.82 -9.60 10.88
CA LEU A 54 5.22 -10.16 12.09
C LEU A 54 3.91 -10.90 11.81
N ARG A 55 3.06 -10.34 10.94
CA ARG A 55 1.78 -10.93 10.56
C ARG A 55 1.87 -11.99 9.46
N ARG A 56 3.05 -12.21 8.89
CA ARG A 56 3.26 -13.06 7.70
C ARG A 56 2.31 -12.68 6.56
N GLN A 57 2.13 -11.38 6.36
CA GLN A 57 1.32 -10.86 5.28
C GLN A 57 2.16 -10.74 4.00
N LYS A 58 1.52 -11.00 2.86
CA LYS A 58 2.07 -10.73 1.54
C LYS A 58 1.74 -9.30 1.14
N ALA A 59 2.64 -8.67 0.40
CA ALA A 59 2.46 -7.32 -0.10
C ALA A 59 2.49 -7.28 -1.63
N VAL A 60 1.65 -6.43 -2.19
CA VAL A 60 1.55 -6.19 -3.62
C VAL A 60 1.52 -4.69 -3.87
N LEU A 61 2.37 -4.23 -4.77
CA LEU A 61 2.38 -2.87 -5.29
C LEU A 61 1.47 -2.80 -6.51
N VAL A 62 0.49 -1.89 -6.50
CA VAL A 62 -0.27 -1.51 -7.70
C VAL A 62 0.16 -0.12 -8.12
N SER A 63 0.61 0.03 -9.36
CA SER A 63 1.11 1.30 -9.86
C SER A 63 1.05 1.41 -11.38
N THR A 64 1.08 2.63 -11.92
CA THR A 64 1.35 2.89 -13.34
C THR A 64 2.84 2.78 -13.72
N PHE A 65 3.73 2.58 -12.74
CA PHE A 65 5.17 2.41 -12.92
C PHE A 65 5.65 1.06 -12.42
N LYS A 66 6.78 0.59 -12.95
CA LYS A 66 7.43 -0.63 -12.50
C LYS A 66 8.14 -0.44 -11.16
N LEU A 67 8.27 -1.52 -10.38
CA LEU A 67 8.90 -1.53 -9.06
C LEU A 67 10.26 -0.81 -9.04
N GLU A 68 11.12 -1.02 -10.04
CA GLU A 68 12.44 -0.38 -10.12
C GLU A 68 12.43 1.16 -10.15
N HIS A 69 11.29 1.82 -10.43
CA HIS A 69 11.16 3.28 -10.34
C HIS A 69 11.07 3.79 -8.89
N TYR A 70 10.78 2.88 -7.97
CA TYR A 70 10.59 3.19 -6.55
C TYR A 70 11.82 2.90 -5.70
N LEU A 71 12.74 2.09 -6.20
CA LEU A 71 13.83 1.56 -5.39
C LEU A 71 15.06 2.46 -5.47
N LEU A 72 15.60 2.85 -4.31
CA LEU A 72 16.87 3.57 -4.21
C LEU A 72 18.05 2.61 -4.46
N ASN A 73 17.87 1.33 -4.11
CA ASN A 73 18.81 0.26 -4.39
C ASN A 73 18.11 -0.84 -5.19
N ILE A 74 18.71 -1.29 -6.31
CA ILE A 74 18.20 -2.39 -7.13
C ILE A 74 18.39 -3.74 -6.41
N CYS A 75 17.66 -3.93 -5.32
CA CYS A 75 17.60 -5.17 -4.54
C CYS A 75 16.50 -6.11 -5.06
N GLU A 76 15.59 -5.59 -5.86
CA GLU A 76 14.43 -6.28 -6.41
C GLU A 76 14.07 -5.66 -7.78
N THR A 77 13.45 -6.42 -8.67
CA THR A 77 12.99 -5.93 -9.97
C THR A 77 11.64 -6.54 -10.31
N SER A 78 10.83 -5.80 -11.08
CA SER A 78 9.63 -6.38 -11.67
C SER A 78 10.02 -7.26 -12.87
N ASN A 79 9.49 -8.47 -12.91
CA ASN A 79 9.68 -9.44 -13.99
C ASN A 79 8.37 -10.20 -14.27
N THR A 80 8.35 -11.05 -15.29
CA THR A 80 7.14 -11.78 -15.69
C THR A 80 6.64 -12.77 -14.64
N GLU A 81 7.47 -13.18 -13.68
CA GLU A 81 7.15 -14.14 -12.61
C GLU A 81 6.57 -13.49 -11.37
N ASN A 82 6.86 -12.21 -11.10
CA ASN A 82 6.31 -11.47 -9.96
C ASN A 82 5.42 -10.27 -10.35
N SER A 83 5.17 -10.03 -11.64
CA SER A 83 4.29 -8.96 -12.10
C SER A 83 3.24 -9.42 -13.10
N ALA A 84 2.10 -8.71 -13.07
CA ALA A 84 1.01 -8.80 -14.02
C ALA A 84 0.41 -7.40 -14.19
N GLY A 85 -0.55 -7.22 -15.10
CA GLY A 85 -1.16 -5.91 -15.28
C GLY A 85 -2.58 -5.96 -15.79
N PHE A 86 -3.26 -4.83 -15.67
CA PHE A 86 -4.62 -4.62 -16.16
C PHE A 86 -4.79 -3.18 -16.66
N ASP A 87 -5.67 -2.98 -17.62
CA ASP A 87 -6.02 -1.66 -18.14
C ASP A 87 -7.28 -1.13 -17.46
N HIS A 88 -7.28 0.17 -17.13
CA HIS A 88 -8.44 0.89 -16.60
C HIS A 88 -8.34 2.39 -16.88
N GLU A 89 -9.45 3.00 -17.29
CA GLU A 89 -9.54 4.46 -17.56
C GLU A 89 -8.42 5.04 -18.45
N GLY A 90 -7.94 4.26 -19.43
CA GLY A 90 -6.89 4.68 -20.36
C GLY A 90 -5.47 4.59 -19.81
N MET A 91 -5.28 4.04 -18.60
CA MET A 91 -3.98 3.75 -18.00
C MET A 91 -3.74 2.25 -17.86
N HIS A 92 -2.48 1.84 -17.97
CA HIS A 92 -2.04 0.48 -17.67
C HIS A 92 -1.48 0.43 -16.25
N TYR A 93 -2.06 -0.44 -15.42
CA TYR A 93 -1.63 -0.68 -14.05
C TYR A 93 -0.83 -1.97 -13.98
N VAL A 94 0.35 -1.89 -13.37
CA VAL A 94 1.23 -2.99 -13.05
C VAL A 94 1.01 -3.38 -11.60
N VAL A 95 0.70 -4.66 -11.41
CA VAL A 95 0.58 -5.33 -10.12
C VAL A 95 1.88 -6.09 -9.91
N THR A 96 2.64 -5.78 -8.86
CA THR A 96 3.93 -6.43 -8.55
C THR A 96 3.90 -7.04 -7.16
N SER A 97 4.09 -8.35 -7.06
CA SER A 97 4.31 -9.02 -5.77
C SER A 97 5.67 -8.68 -5.20
N LEU A 98 5.71 -8.26 -3.94
CA LEU A 98 6.95 -7.91 -3.25
C LEU A 98 7.54 -9.14 -2.55
N ASP A 99 8.85 -9.31 -2.63
CA ASP A 99 9.59 -10.38 -1.96
C ASP A 99 9.53 -10.18 -0.43
N SER A 100 8.87 -11.11 0.24
CA SER A 100 8.73 -11.12 1.71
C SER A 100 10.07 -11.03 2.45
N THR A 101 11.16 -11.54 1.86
CA THR A 101 12.50 -11.53 2.46
C THR A 101 13.20 -10.18 2.36
N LYS A 102 12.67 -9.25 1.55
CA LYS A 102 13.26 -7.95 1.24
C LYS A 102 12.38 -6.77 1.69
N LEU A 103 11.23 -7.02 2.33
CA LEU A 103 10.29 -5.97 2.73
C LEU A 103 10.94 -4.84 3.54
N GLU A 104 11.89 -5.15 4.42
CA GLU A 104 12.62 -4.15 5.23
C GLU A 104 13.47 -3.18 4.39
N LEU A 105 13.82 -3.56 3.17
CA LEU A 105 14.53 -2.70 2.20
C LEU A 105 13.54 -2.07 1.21
N THR A 106 12.64 -2.87 0.66
CA THR A 106 11.75 -2.48 -0.44
C THR A 106 10.68 -1.48 0.00
N LEU A 107 10.01 -1.69 1.14
CA LEU A 107 8.90 -0.81 1.56
C LEU A 107 9.34 0.60 1.94
N PRO A 108 10.42 0.81 2.72
CA PRO A 108 10.91 2.16 3.00
C PRO A 108 11.24 2.94 1.74
N ASP A 109 11.85 2.30 0.74
CA ASP A 109 12.17 2.94 -0.54
C ASP A 109 10.89 3.33 -1.30
N ILE A 110 9.90 2.43 -1.40
CA ILE A 110 8.62 2.72 -2.08
C ILE A 110 7.91 3.93 -1.48
N VAL A 111 7.70 3.93 -0.16
CA VAL A 111 6.86 4.95 0.47
C VAL A 111 7.53 6.31 0.59
N GLU A 112 8.87 6.35 0.57
CA GLU A 112 9.65 7.59 0.56
C GLU A 112 9.55 8.34 -0.78
N THR A 113 9.18 7.65 -1.86
CA THR A 113 9.10 8.27 -3.18
C THR A 113 7.98 9.31 -3.26
N GLU A 114 8.24 10.40 -4.00
CA GLU A 114 7.23 11.42 -4.31
C GLU A 114 6.02 10.82 -5.05
N LEU A 115 6.27 9.79 -5.87
CA LEU A 115 5.20 9.04 -6.54
C LEU A 115 4.22 8.42 -5.54
N PHE A 116 4.73 7.84 -4.44
CA PHE A 116 3.91 7.25 -3.42
C PHE A 116 3.23 8.31 -2.56
N TYR A 117 3.99 9.19 -1.92
CA TYR A 117 3.39 10.07 -0.91
C TYR A 117 2.50 11.17 -1.48
N TYR A 118 2.67 11.59 -2.75
CA TYR A 118 1.67 12.44 -3.42
C TYR A 118 0.49 11.65 -4.02
N GLY A 119 0.40 10.34 -3.76
CA GLY A 119 -0.73 9.51 -4.20
C GLY A 119 -0.84 9.37 -5.71
N MET A 120 0.28 9.37 -6.44
CA MET A 120 0.31 9.36 -7.91
C MET A 120 0.00 7.97 -8.51
N ASN A 121 -1.21 7.48 -8.29
CA ASN A 121 -1.68 6.16 -8.72
C ASN A 121 -0.81 5.00 -8.20
N VAL A 122 -0.39 5.08 -6.93
CA VAL A 122 0.44 4.07 -6.27
C VAL A 122 -0.25 3.61 -5.00
N TRP A 123 -0.44 2.30 -4.87
CA TRP A 123 -1.11 1.70 -3.72
C TRP A 123 -0.38 0.44 -3.26
N LEU A 124 -0.33 0.23 -1.96
CA LEU A 124 0.18 -1.00 -1.36
C LEU A 124 -1.00 -1.81 -0.83
N CYS A 125 -1.13 -3.05 -1.31
CA CYS A 125 -2.18 -3.99 -0.93
C CYS A 125 -1.57 -5.14 -0.12
N PHE A 126 -2.26 -5.60 0.93
CA PHE A 126 -1.77 -6.68 1.80
C PHE A 126 -2.79 -7.81 1.96
N PHE A 127 -2.27 -9.04 2.03
CA PHE A 127 -3.05 -10.28 2.05
C PHE A 127 -2.50 -11.24 3.11
N ASN A 128 -3.38 -12.04 3.74
CA ASN A 128 -2.98 -13.01 4.76
C ASN A 128 -2.57 -14.35 4.11
N GLU A 129 -1.58 -15.07 4.68
CA GLU A 129 -1.32 -16.46 4.27
C GLU A 129 -2.48 -17.38 4.72
N PRO A 130 -2.98 -18.33 3.88
CA PRO A 130 -2.37 -18.92 2.70
C PRO A 130 -2.90 -18.39 1.35
N GLU A 131 -3.49 -17.19 1.30
CA GLU A 131 -4.08 -16.68 0.07
C GLU A 131 -3.05 -16.66 -1.08
N THR A 132 -3.47 -17.18 -2.24
CA THR A 132 -2.63 -17.13 -3.44
C THR A 132 -2.63 -15.70 -3.94
N SER A 133 -1.60 -14.96 -3.56
CA SER A 133 -1.50 -13.51 -3.74
C SER A 133 -0.40 -13.11 -4.73
N SER A 134 -0.01 -14.03 -5.64
CA SER A 134 0.91 -13.64 -6.70
C SER A 134 0.22 -12.67 -7.64
N ALA A 135 0.97 -11.75 -8.23
CA ALA A 135 0.44 -10.76 -9.17
C ALA A 135 -0.34 -11.42 -10.31
N GLN A 136 0.14 -12.54 -10.84
CA GLN A 136 -0.55 -13.29 -11.88
C GLN A 136 -1.86 -13.88 -11.37
N ALA A 137 -1.89 -14.48 -10.19
CA ALA A 137 -3.12 -15.04 -9.64
C ALA A 137 -4.18 -13.95 -9.41
N LEU A 138 -3.75 -12.79 -8.92
CA LEU A 138 -4.61 -11.61 -8.72
C LEU A 138 -5.17 -11.06 -10.05
N CYS A 139 -4.45 -11.21 -11.17
CA CYS A 139 -4.84 -10.65 -12.47
C CYS A 139 -5.42 -11.66 -13.48
N GLN A 140 -5.26 -12.98 -13.30
CA GLN A 140 -5.60 -14.01 -14.31
C GLN A 140 -6.85 -14.85 -13.98
N ALA A 141 -7.41 -14.77 -12.78
CA ALA A 141 -8.64 -15.49 -12.47
C ALA A 141 -9.80 -14.91 -13.31
N GLY A 142 -10.56 -15.76 -14.00
CA GLY A 142 -11.63 -15.40 -14.94
C GLY A 142 -12.81 -14.59 -14.38
N GLU A 143 -12.75 -14.27 -13.09
CA GLU A 143 -13.46 -13.23 -12.37
C GLU A 143 -12.43 -12.77 -11.32
N ALA A 144 -11.64 -11.74 -11.57
CA ALA A 144 -10.57 -11.33 -10.66
C ALA A 144 -11.15 -10.32 -9.66
N PRO A 145 -11.70 -10.74 -8.49
CA PRO A 145 -12.34 -9.83 -7.54
C PRO A 145 -11.39 -8.69 -7.14
N PHE A 146 -10.10 -8.98 -7.03
CA PHE A 146 -9.08 -7.98 -6.80
C PHE A 146 -9.03 -6.89 -7.88
N VAL A 147 -8.96 -7.25 -9.16
CA VAL A 147 -8.88 -6.28 -10.27
C VAL A 147 -10.16 -5.46 -10.34
N ASP A 148 -11.33 -6.08 -10.16
CA ASP A 148 -12.61 -5.37 -10.19
C ASP A 148 -12.76 -4.42 -8.99
N GLU A 149 -12.33 -4.83 -7.79
CA GLU A 149 -12.27 -3.97 -6.61
C GLU A 149 -11.29 -2.80 -6.82
N MET A 150 -10.10 -3.05 -7.38
CA MET A 150 -9.13 -1.98 -7.71
C MET A 150 -9.68 -1.01 -8.75
N LYS A 151 -10.32 -1.50 -9.82
CA LYS A 151 -10.96 -0.65 -10.83
C LYS A 151 -12.05 0.22 -10.22
N ASN A 152 -12.91 -0.37 -9.38
CA ASN A 152 -13.93 0.37 -8.65
C ASN A 152 -13.31 1.41 -7.71
N PHE A 153 -12.23 1.07 -7.00
CA PHE A 153 -11.52 2.00 -6.15
C PHE A 153 -10.94 3.18 -6.93
N ILE A 154 -10.28 2.92 -8.06
CA ILE A 154 -9.69 3.93 -8.95
C ILE A 154 -10.76 4.86 -9.53
N SER A 155 -11.89 4.32 -9.99
CA SER A 155 -12.99 5.16 -10.50
C SER A 155 -13.62 6.05 -9.44
N ASN A 156 -13.44 5.72 -8.15
CA ASN A 156 -14.05 6.42 -7.03
C ASN A 156 -13.01 7.11 -6.13
N LEU A 157 -11.87 7.55 -6.67
CA LEU A 157 -10.84 8.23 -5.87
C LEU A 157 -11.35 9.49 -5.14
N ARG A 158 -12.40 10.15 -5.64
CA ARG A 158 -13.04 11.30 -4.97
C ARG A 158 -13.88 10.91 -3.75
N SER A 159 -14.28 9.64 -3.67
CA SER A 159 -15.08 9.07 -2.60
C SER A 159 -14.36 7.87 -1.97
N MET A 160 -13.02 7.90 -1.91
CA MET A 160 -12.22 6.80 -1.33
C MET A 160 -12.68 6.44 0.08
N THR A 161 -13.11 7.43 0.85
CA THR A 161 -13.60 7.21 2.21
C THR A 161 -14.88 6.38 2.27
N GLU A 162 -15.61 6.20 1.18
CA GLU A 162 -16.81 5.36 1.06
C GLU A 162 -16.50 3.94 0.55
N SER A 163 -15.33 3.72 -0.06
CA SER A 163 -14.91 2.45 -0.68
C SER A 163 -14.73 1.32 0.34
N ARG A 164 -15.30 0.15 0.07
CA ARG A 164 -15.08 -1.07 0.86
C ARG A 164 -14.22 -2.03 0.07
N LEU A 165 -13.12 -2.47 0.67
CA LEU A 165 -12.18 -3.42 0.08
C LEU A 165 -12.19 -4.72 0.89
N SER A 166 -12.05 -5.85 0.20
CA SER A 166 -11.91 -7.18 0.80
C SER A 166 -10.49 -7.46 1.31
N PHE A 167 -9.53 -6.63 0.91
CA PHE A 167 -8.12 -6.71 1.29
C PHE A 167 -7.66 -5.42 1.97
N GLU A 168 -6.52 -5.51 2.63
CA GLU A 168 -5.93 -4.35 3.29
C GLU A 168 -5.21 -3.46 2.25
N LEU A 169 -5.40 -2.15 2.30
CA LEU A 169 -4.77 -1.21 1.36
C LEU A 169 -4.28 0.05 2.08
N ILE A 170 -3.10 0.55 1.66
CA ILE A 170 -2.60 1.89 2.00
C ILE A 170 -2.56 2.76 0.75
N ALA A 171 -3.13 3.96 0.85
CA ALA A 171 -3.13 5.00 -0.17
C ALA A 171 -2.69 6.33 0.46
N ALA A 172 -1.64 6.97 -0.04
CA ALA A 172 -1.35 8.34 0.36
C ALA A 172 -2.42 9.31 -0.20
N ILE A 173 -2.68 10.40 0.52
CA ILE A 173 -3.57 11.47 0.09
C ILE A 173 -2.72 12.53 -0.65
N SER A 174 -3.33 13.19 -1.64
CA SER A 174 -2.68 14.13 -2.59
C SER A 174 -1.99 15.37 -1.96
N ASP A 175 -1.93 15.48 -0.63
CA ASP A 175 -1.25 16.57 0.08
C ASP A 175 0.16 16.20 0.55
N GLY A 176 0.56 14.92 0.47
CA GLY A 176 1.86 14.46 0.93
C GLY A 176 2.02 14.36 2.45
N CYS A 177 0.95 14.60 3.19
CA CYS A 177 0.94 14.67 4.65
C CYS A 177 0.28 13.44 5.27
N GLU A 178 -0.75 12.91 4.62
CA GLU A 178 -1.63 11.89 5.18
C GLU A 178 -1.68 10.62 4.32
N LEU A 179 -2.05 9.51 4.96
CA LEU A 179 -2.40 8.27 4.26
C LEU A 179 -3.72 7.72 4.77
N LEU A 180 -4.48 7.10 3.87
CA LEU A 180 -5.62 6.26 4.18
C LEU A 180 -5.17 4.82 4.32
N TRP A 181 -5.52 4.21 5.43
CA TRP A 181 -5.35 2.79 5.70
C TRP A 181 -6.72 2.10 5.76
N PHE A 182 -7.01 1.34 4.70
CA PHE A 182 -8.15 0.45 4.60
C PHE A 182 -7.78 -0.84 5.32
N ASN A 183 -8.06 -0.88 6.62
CA ASN A 183 -7.88 -2.07 7.44
C ASN A 183 -9.13 -2.95 7.29
N ALA A 184 -9.15 -3.78 6.25
CA ALA A 184 -10.16 -4.81 6.10
C ALA A 184 -10.07 -5.76 7.31
N LYS A 185 -10.96 -5.55 8.29
CA LYS A 185 -11.11 -6.46 9.42
C LYS A 185 -11.66 -7.78 8.86
N MET A 186 -10.79 -8.77 8.76
CA MET A 186 -11.21 -10.18 8.68
C MET A 186 -11.75 -10.63 10.04
#